data_AF-A0A7S2HVE2-F1
#
_entry.id   AF-A0A7S2HVE2-F1
#
_cell.length_a   1.000
_cell.length_b   1.000
_cell.length_c   1.000
_cell.angle_alpha   90.00
_cell.angle_beta   90.00
_cell.angle_gamma   90.00
#
_symmetry.space_group_name_H-M   'P 1'
#
loop_
_entity.id
_entity.type
_entity.pdbx_description
1 polymer ?
#
loop_
_entity_poly.entity_id
_entity_poly.type
_entity_poly.pdbx_seq_one_letter_code
_entity_poly.pdbx_strand_id
1 'polypeptide(L)'
;DERLAAAQRLAGAERGRHLSPQAWHEFLGSARPEDVVLFDVRNRYETRIGRFARRGQAAQDELELVDPETRLFSETPGFLERPDALERLQGRKVLMYCTGGVRCERA
;
A
#
# COMPACT_ATOMS: atom_id res chain seq x y z
N ASP A 1 -9.82 -23.28 -9.79
CA ASP A 1 -10.30 -22.08 -9.10
C ASP A 1 -9.33 -20.95 -9.41
N GLU A 2 -9.73 -20.01 -10.27
CA GLU A 2 -8.87 -18.89 -10.71
C GLU A 2 -8.39 -18.02 -9.54
N ARG A 3 -9.16 -18.00 -8.43
CA ARG A 3 -8.79 -17.29 -7.19
C ARG A 3 -7.59 -17.94 -6.51
N LEU A 4 -7.55 -19.27 -6.48
CA LEU A 4 -6.42 -20.02 -5.94
C LEU A 4 -5.16 -19.81 -6.80
N ALA A 5 -5.31 -19.75 -8.12
CA ALA A 5 -4.20 -19.49 -9.04
C ALA A 5 -3.66 -18.04 -8.94
N ALA A 6 -4.52 -17.05 -8.71
CA ALA A 6 -4.10 -15.66 -8.46
C ALA A 6 -3.37 -15.50 -7.11
N ALA A 7 -3.89 -16.12 -6.05
CA ALA A 7 -3.25 -16.14 -4.73
C ALA A 7 -1.88 -16.85 -4.76
N GLN A 8 -1.77 -17.98 -5.49
CA GLN A 8 -0.52 -18.71 -5.65
C GLN A 8 0.54 -17.95 -6.46
N ARG A 9 0.12 -17.10 -7.42
CA ARG A 9 1.05 -16.21 -8.16
C ARG A 9 1.61 -15.09 -7.28
N LEU A 10 0.83 -14.60 -6.31
CA LEU A 10 1.30 -13.62 -5.31
C LEU A 10 2.24 -14.26 -4.28
N ALA A 11 2.01 -15.53 -3.91
CA ALA A 11 2.82 -16.25 -2.92
C ALA A 11 4.27 -16.54 -3.38
N GLY A 12 4.57 -16.42 -4.67
CA GLY A 12 5.92 -16.55 -5.24
C GLY A 12 6.59 -15.22 -5.60
N ALA A 13 5.95 -14.08 -5.33
CA ALA A 13 6.48 -12.77 -5.67
C ALA A 13 7.66 -12.41 -4.76
N GLU A 14 8.70 -11.80 -5.35
CA GLU A 14 9.81 -11.24 -4.58
C GLU A 14 9.27 -10.32 -3.48
N ARG A 15 9.88 -10.41 -2.29
CA ARG A 15 9.57 -9.49 -1.18
C ARG A 15 9.71 -8.05 -1.66
N GLY A 16 8.90 -7.15 -1.09
CA GLY A 16 9.01 -5.73 -1.38
C GLY A 16 10.44 -5.21 -1.22
N ARG A 17 10.84 -4.25 -2.07
CA ARG A 17 12.14 -3.60 -1.96
C ARG A 17 12.12 -2.58 -0.81
N HIS A 18 12.98 -2.75 0.17
CA HIS A 18 13.15 -1.78 1.25
C HIS A 18 13.72 -0.45 0.73
N LEU A 19 13.15 0.67 1.18
CA LEU A 19 13.61 2.02 0.85
C LEU A 19 14.14 2.70 2.12
N SER A 20 15.27 3.41 2.00
CA SER A 20 15.69 4.32 3.05
C SER A 20 14.70 5.49 3.20
N PRO A 21 14.67 6.20 4.34
CA PRO A 21 13.81 7.37 4.50
C PRO A 21 14.00 8.44 3.40
N GLN A 22 15.23 8.64 2.93
CA GLN A 22 15.55 9.56 1.85
C GLN A 22 14.96 9.07 0.52
N ALA A 23 15.21 7.80 0.17
CA ALA A 23 14.68 7.20 -1.04
C ALA A 23 13.14 7.18 -1.04
N TRP A 24 12.52 6.96 0.13
CA TRP A 24 11.07 7.06 0.31
C TRP A 24 10.56 8.46 -0.03
N HIS A 25 11.19 9.50 0.53
CA HIS A 25 10.77 10.89 0.30
C HIS A 25 10.96 11.31 -1.16
N GLU A 26 12.09 10.94 -1.77
CA GLU A 26 12.37 11.18 -3.20
C GLU A 26 11.38 10.47 -4.11
N PHE A 27 11.08 9.20 -3.82
CA PHE A 27 10.11 8.42 -4.57
C PHE A 27 8.70 9.01 -4.43
N LEU A 28 8.30 9.38 -3.22
CA LEU A 28 7.02 10.03 -2.94
C LEU A 28 6.87 11.35 -3.71
N GLY A 29 7.93 12.14 -3.82
CA GLY A 29 7.93 13.42 -4.54
C GLY A 29 7.83 13.27 -6.07
N SER A 30 8.53 12.28 -6.62
CA SER A 30 8.64 12.04 -8.08
C SER A 30 7.58 11.08 -8.64
N ALA A 31 6.83 10.39 -7.78
CA ALA A 31 5.78 9.47 -8.18
C ALA A 31 4.66 10.15 -8.98
N ARG A 32 4.18 9.46 -10.00
CA ARG A 32 3.00 9.83 -10.77
C ARG A 32 1.75 9.12 -10.18
N PRO A 33 0.63 9.83 -9.95
CA PRO A 33 -0.59 9.25 -9.37
C PRO A 33 -1.17 8.04 -10.09
N GLU A 34 -1.02 7.99 -11.42
CA GLU A 34 -1.46 6.86 -12.24
C GLU A 34 -0.63 5.59 -12.03
N ASP A 35 0.62 5.72 -11.60
CA ASP A 35 1.58 4.62 -11.50
C ASP A 35 1.76 4.10 -10.08
N VAL A 36 1.44 4.91 -9.07
CA VAL A 36 1.81 4.66 -7.67
C VAL A 36 0.63 4.86 -6.75
N VAL A 37 0.48 3.93 -5.80
CA VAL A 37 -0.49 4.01 -4.72
C VAL A 37 0.21 3.92 -3.36
N LEU A 38 -0.24 4.72 -2.39
CA LEU A 38 0.20 4.63 -1.01
C LEU A 38 -0.64 3.61 -0.28
N PHE A 39 -0.01 2.66 0.40
CA PHE A 39 -0.72 1.67 1.20
C PHE A 39 -0.33 1.78 2.68
N ASP A 40 -1.26 2.21 3.53
CA ASP A 40 -1.05 2.26 4.97
C ASP A 40 -1.40 0.90 5.58
N VAL A 41 -0.37 0.15 5.98
CA VAL A 41 -0.52 -1.21 6.53
C VAL A 41 -0.71 -1.18 8.06
N ARG A 42 -1.06 -0.02 8.61
CA ARG A 42 -1.32 0.14 10.05
C ARG A 42 -2.78 -0.13 10.39
N ASN A 43 -3.05 -0.22 11.68
CA ASN A 43 -4.42 -0.27 12.16
C ASN A 43 -5.03 1.14 12.05
N ARG A 44 -6.34 1.21 11.84
CA ARG A 44 -7.10 2.45 11.65
C ARG A 44 -6.86 3.54 12.70
N TYR A 45 -6.51 3.17 13.94
CA TYR A 45 -6.26 4.15 14.99
C TYR A 45 -4.95 4.92 14.73
N GLU A 46 -3.92 4.24 14.22
CA GLU A 46 -2.63 4.83 13.87
C GLU A 46 -2.79 5.76 12.66
N THR A 47 -3.56 5.33 11.66
CA THR A 47 -3.86 6.10 10.44
C THR A 47 -4.65 7.37 10.74
N ARG A 48 -5.60 7.32 11.67
CA ARG A 48 -6.38 8.50 12.10
C ARG A 48 -5.54 9.54 12.85
N ILE A 49 -4.51 9.12 13.58
CA ILE A 49 -3.60 10.05 14.27
C ILE A 49 -2.81 10.86 13.24
N GLY A 50 -2.39 10.23 12.16
CA GLY A 50 -1.67 10.86 11.07
C GLY A 50 -1.23 9.83 10.04
N ARG A 51 -1.06 10.28 8.80
CA ARG A 51 -0.73 9.42 7.65
C ARG A 51 0.10 10.19 6.64
N PHE A 52 0.91 9.47 5.86
CA PHE A 52 1.58 10.10 4.73
C PHE A 52 0.55 10.53 3.69
N ALA A 53 0.78 11.70 3.12
CA ALA A 53 0.05 12.21 1.98
C ALA A 53 1.04 12.93 1.07
N ARG A 54 0.95 12.69 -0.23
CA ARG A 54 1.55 13.58 -1.23
C ARG A 54 0.43 14.50 -1.71
N ARG A 55 0.40 15.72 -1.18
CA ARG A 55 -0.43 16.79 -1.75
C ARG A 55 0.28 17.29 -3.00
N GLY A 56 -0.30 17.04 -4.16
CA GLY A 56 0.19 17.63 -5.40
C GLY A 56 -0.26 19.09 -5.54
N GLN A 57 0.12 19.75 -6.64
CA GLN A 57 -0.25 21.16 -6.87
C GLN A 57 -1.75 21.29 -7.17
N ALA A 58 -2.33 20.27 -7.78
CA ALA A 58 -3.76 20.12 -7.98
C ALA A 58 -4.24 18.74 -7.52
N ALA A 59 -5.56 18.57 -7.40
CA ALA A 59 -6.16 17.36 -6.85
C ALA A 59 -5.77 16.09 -7.65
N GLN A 60 -5.64 16.19 -8.98
CA GLN A 60 -5.22 15.06 -9.81
C GLN A 60 -3.75 14.64 -9.59
N ASP A 61 -2.97 15.48 -8.92
CA ASP A 61 -1.56 15.21 -8.61
C ASP A 61 -1.40 14.49 -7.25
N GLU A 62 -2.48 14.29 -6.49
CA GLU A 62 -2.43 13.58 -5.21
C GLU A 62 -2.28 12.07 -5.44
N LEU A 63 -1.38 11.43 -4.68
CA LEU A 63 -1.32 9.98 -4.68
C LEU A 63 -2.52 9.42 -3.93
N GLU A 64 -3.16 8.42 -4.52
CA GLU A 64 -4.21 7.68 -3.86
C GLU A 64 -3.66 7.00 -2.59
N LEU A 65 -4.38 7.16 -1.47
CA LEU A 65 -4.14 6.43 -0.23
C LEU A 65 -5.13 5.28 -0.10
N VAL A 66 -4.60 4.07 -0.04
CA VAL A 66 -5.30 2.85 0.35
C VAL A 66 -5.10 2.66 1.85
N ASP A 67 -6.20 2.78 2.60
CA ASP A 67 -6.29 2.46 4.02
C ASP A 67 -7.27 1.28 4.14
N PRO A 68 -6.83 0.13 4.68
CA PRO A 68 -7.69 -1.04 4.83
C PRO A 68 -8.65 -0.92 6.03
N GLU A 69 -8.54 0.14 6.83
CA GLU A 69 -9.35 0.46 8.01
C GLU A 69 -9.41 -0.65 9.07
N THR A 70 -8.37 -1.50 9.09
CA THR A 70 -8.28 -2.67 9.99
C THR A 70 -8.22 -2.28 11.47
N ARG A 71 -8.80 -3.11 12.33
CA ARG A 71 -8.55 -3.14 13.79
C ARG A 71 -7.27 -3.91 14.10
N LEU A 72 -7.05 -4.99 13.37
CA LEU A 72 -5.96 -5.93 13.58
C LEU A 72 -5.26 -6.20 12.24
N PHE A 73 -3.94 -6.25 12.26
CA PHE A 73 -3.14 -6.56 11.07
C PHE A 73 -3.52 -7.90 10.40
N SER A 74 -4.01 -8.87 11.17
CA SER A 74 -4.50 -10.14 10.63
C SER A 74 -5.72 -10.01 9.70
N GLU A 75 -6.38 -8.85 9.68
CA GLU A 75 -7.50 -8.54 8.78
C GLU A 75 -7.00 -8.06 7.40
N THR A 76 -5.73 -7.65 7.27
CA THR A 76 -5.14 -7.13 6.03
C THR A 76 -5.25 -8.10 4.84
N PRO A 77 -4.98 -9.42 4.99
CA PRO A 77 -5.17 -10.37 3.89
C PRO A 77 -6.62 -10.39 3.37
N GLY A 78 -7.60 -10.37 4.26
CA GLY A 78 -9.02 -10.33 3.88
C GLY A 78 -9.41 -9.02 3.18
N PHE A 79 -8.74 -7.91 3.50
CA PHE A 79 -8.89 -6.66 2.73
C PHE A 79 -8.33 -6.81 1.31
N LEU A 80 -7.12 -7.37 1.16
CA LEU A 80 -6.44 -7.51 -0.13
C LEU A 80 -7.16 -8.45 -1.10
N GLU A 81 -7.94 -9.41 -0.59
CA GLU A 81 -8.77 -10.32 -1.40
C GLU A 81 -10.03 -9.65 -1.97
N ARG A 82 -10.40 -8.45 -1.50
CA ARG A 82 -11.60 -7.77 -1.99
C ARG A 82 -11.40 -7.25 -3.42
N PRO A 83 -12.42 -7.36 -4.29
CA PRO A 83 -12.33 -6.86 -5.67
C PRO A 83 -11.92 -5.40 -5.78
N ASP A 84 -12.45 -4.53 -4.92
CA ASP A 84 -12.12 -3.11 -4.93
C ASP A 84 -10.70 -2.82 -4.45
N ALA A 85 -10.15 -3.62 -3.53
CA ALA A 85 -8.75 -3.50 -3.14
C ALA A 85 -7.84 -3.93 -4.30
N LEU A 86 -8.18 -5.04 -4.97
CA LEU A 86 -7.43 -5.51 -6.15
C LEU A 86 -7.46 -4.49 -7.29
N GLU A 87 -8.61 -3.91 -7.61
CA GLU A 87 -8.73 -2.85 -8.61
C GLU A 87 -7.85 -1.64 -8.27
N ARG A 88 -7.74 -1.31 -6.98
CA ARG A 88 -6.92 -0.19 -6.50
C ARG A 88 -5.42 -0.48 -6.47
N LEU A 89 -4.99 -1.73 -6.51
CA LEU A 89 -3.57 -2.10 -6.34
C LEU A 89 -2.96 -2.69 -7.62
N GLN A 90 -3.74 -3.41 -8.41
CA GLN A 90 -3.26 -4.11 -9.59
C GLN A 90 -2.71 -3.15 -10.66
N GLY A 91 -1.60 -3.54 -11.28
CA GLY A 91 -0.95 -2.77 -12.34
C GLY A 91 -0.19 -1.52 -11.86
N ARG A 92 -0.26 -1.19 -10.57
CA ARG A 92 0.41 -0.03 -9.95
C ARG A 92 1.54 -0.47 -9.02
N LYS A 93 2.51 0.42 -8.80
CA LYS A 93 3.53 0.26 -7.77
C LYS A 93 2.92 0.58 -6.40
N VAL A 94 3.03 -0.34 -5.46
CA VAL A 94 2.52 -0.17 -4.10
C VAL A 94 3.64 0.35 -3.20
N LEU A 95 3.49 1.58 -2.71
CA LEU A 95 4.39 2.20 -1.76
C LEU A 95 3.79 2.07 -0.36
N MET A 96 4.25 1.05 0.38
CA MET A 96 3.66 0.65 1.66
C MET A 96 4.47 1.14 2.87
N TYR A 97 3.79 1.46 3.97
CA TYR A 97 4.46 1.83 5.22
C TYR A 97 3.72 1.32 6.45
N CYS A 98 4.48 1.14 7.53
CA CYS A 98 3.97 0.96 8.88
C CYS A 98 4.96 1.58 9.89
N THR A 99 4.67 1.51 11.18
CA THR A 99 5.44 2.22 12.22
C THR A 99 6.90 1.79 12.31
N GLY A 100 7.21 0.52 12.05
CA GLY A 100 8.58 -0.04 12.16
C GLY A 100 8.93 -1.09 11.11
N GLY A 101 8.29 -1.06 9.94
CA GLY A 101 8.57 -1.96 8.81
C GLY A 101 8.03 -3.40 8.90
N VAL A 102 7.90 -4.00 10.09
CA VAL A 102 7.57 -5.44 10.23
C VAL A 102 6.26 -5.88 9.57
N ARG A 103 5.25 -5.00 9.48
CA ARG A 103 3.98 -5.31 8.79
C ARG A 103 4.13 -5.23 7.27
N CYS A 104 5.00 -4.36 6.78
CA CYS A 104 5.32 -4.26 5.34
C CYS A 104 6.05 -5.52 4.84
N GLU A 105 6.91 -6.10 5.68
CA GLU A 105 7.60 -7.36 5.37
C GLU A 105 6.66 -8.58 5.29
N ARG A 106 5.43 -8.46 5.81
CA ARG A 106 4.47 -9.56 5.96
C ARG A 106 3.17 -9.38 5.18
N ALA A 107 2.94 -8.20 4.61
CA ALA A 107 1.71 -7.83 3.93
C ALA A 107 1.57 -8.49 2.56
#